data_AF-A0AAX3NDS1-F1
#
_entry.id   AF-A0AAX3NDS1-F1
#
_cell.length_a   1.000
_cell.length_b   1.000
_cell.length_c   1.000
_cell.angle_alpha   90.00
_cell.angle_beta   90.00
_cell.angle_gamma   90.00
#
_symmetry.space_group_name_H-M   'P 1'
#
loop_
_entity.id
_entity.type
_entity.pdbx_description
1 polymer ?
#
loop_
_entity_poly.entity_id
_entity_poly.type
_entity_poly.pdbx_seq_one_letter_code
_entity_poly.pdbx_strand_id
1 'polypeptide(L)' 'MKVIEHNRNEAQANRYTFRNIAPRFVEENQYDRAWASPYKLCAFLNVEATFENIWIAQEEIDNALWNAP' A
#
# COMPACT_ATOMS: atom_id res chain seq x y z
N MET A 1 7.30 23.14 0.98
CA MET A 1 5.93 23.01 1.53
C MET A 1 4.94 22.48 0.49
N LYS A 2 4.76 23.13 -0.67
CA LYS A 2 3.80 22.67 -1.70
C LYS A 2 3.96 21.20 -2.15
N VAL A 3 5.20 20.72 -2.27
CA VAL A 3 5.49 19.33 -2.68
C VAL A 3 5.05 18.31 -1.63
N ILE A 4 5.25 18.59 -0.34
CA ILE A 4 4.84 17.69 0.76
C ILE A 4 3.32 17.57 0.81
N GLU A 5 2.62 18.70 0.64
CA GLU A 5 1.16 18.74 0.60
C GLU A 5 0.61 18.02 -0.64
N HIS A 6 1.25 18.19 -1.80
CA HIS A 6 0.93 17.47 -3.02
C HIS A 6 1.07 15.96 -2.83
N ASN A 7 2.22 15.48 -2.32
CA ASN A 7 2.46 14.05 -2.08
C ASN A 7 1.46 13.46 -1.08
N ARG A 8 1.07 14.22 -0.03
CA ARG A 8 0.04 13.80 0.92
C ARG A 8 -1.33 13.67 0.27
N ASN A 9 -1.72 14.64 -0.56
CA ASN A 9 -3.00 14.60 -1.26
C ASN A 9 -3.07 13.45 -2.26
N GLU A 10 -1.98 13.21 -3.01
CA GLU A 10 -1.89 12.07 -3.92
C GLU A 10 -1.93 10.75 -3.16
N ALA A 11 -1.18 10.61 -2.07
CA ALA A 11 -1.18 9.40 -1.26
C ALA A 11 -2.57 9.12 -0.65
N GLN A 12 -3.28 10.16 -0.20
CA GLN A 12 -4.64 10.02 0.29
C GLN A 12 -5.60 9.57 -0.83
N ALA A 13 -5.41 10.04 -2.06
CA ALA A 13 -6.17 9.53 -3.21
C ALA A 13 -5.83 8.07 -3.51
N ASN A 14 -4.56 7.69 -3.43
CA ASN A 14 -4.09 6.32 -3.67
C ASN A 14 -4.56 5.33 -2.59
N ARG A 15 -4.89 5.80 -1.38
CA ARG A 15 -5.37 4.97 -0.27
C ARG A 15 -6.55 4.08 -0.66
N TYR A 16 -7.50 4.61 -1.43
CA TYR A 16 -8.65 3.83 -1.88
C TYR A 16 -8.22 2.64 -2.75
N THR A 17 -7.27 2.87 -3.66
CA THR A 17 -6.70 1.82 -4.52
C THR A 17 -5.91 0.80 -3.70
N PHE A 18 -5.05 1.25 -2.78
CA PHE A 18 -4.30 0.36 -1.89
C PHE A 18 -5.22 -0.54 -1.08
N ARG A 19 -6.26 0.02 -0.44
CA ARG A 19 -7.23 -0.72 0.37
C ARG A 19 -7.94 -1.83 -0.40
N ASN A 20 -8.27 -1.59 -1.67
CA ASN A 20 -8.98 -2.57 -2.49
C ASN A 20 -8.06 -3.68 -3.04
N ILE A 21 -6.78 -3.38 -3.24
CA ILE A 21 -5.83 -4.29 -3.89
C ILE A 21 -4.98 -5.05 -2.88
N ALA A 22 -4.67 -4.48 -1.72
CA ALA A 22 -3.85 -5.10 -0.68
C ALA A 22 -4.33 -6.51 -0.26
N PRO A 23 -5.65 -6.79 -0.08
CA PRO A 23 -6.13 -8.13 0.24
C PRO A 23 -5.76 -9.18 -0.81
N ARG A 24 -6.01 -8.87 -2.08
CA ARG A 24 -5.66 -9.74 -3.21
C ARG A 24 -4.15 -9.89 -3.36
N PHE A 25 -3.40 -8.81 -3.15
CA PHE A 25 -1.94 -8.81 -3.22
C PHE A 25 -1.31 -9.75 -2.18
N VAL A 26 -1.81 -9.77 -0.95
CA VAL A 26 -1.31 -10.70 0.08
C VAL A 26 -1.82 -12.13 -0.13
N GLU A 27 -3.05 -12.31 -0.60
CA GLU A 27 -3.65 -13.62 -0.91
C GLU A 27 -2.88 -14.35 -2.02
N GLU A 28 -2.57 -13.65 -3.13
CA GLU A 28 -1.78 -14.19 -4.26
C GLU A 28 -0.39 -14.68 -3.81
N ASN A 29 0.07 -14.23 -2.64
CA ASN A 29 1.37 -14.56 -2.05
C ASN A 29 1.24 -15.33 -0.74
N GLN A 30 0.14 -16.06 -0.56
CA GLN A 30 -0.08 -16.98 0.57
C GLN A 30 0.05 -16.31 1.94
N TYR A 31 -0.27 -15.01 2.02
CA TYR A 31 -0.17 -14.19 3.23
C TYR A 31 1.25 -14.16 3.85
N ASP A 32 2.29 -14.36 3.03
CA ASP A 32 3.67 -14.28 3.48
C ASP A 32 4.02 -12.84 3.89
N ARG A 33 4.16 -12.64 5.21
CA ARG A 33 4.49 -11.34 5.83
C ARG A 33 5.89 -10.85 5.47
N ALA A 34 6.84 -11.76 5.23
CA ALA A 34 8.19 -11.39 4.83
C ALA A 34 8.22 -10.95 3.36
N TRP A 35 7.31 -11.50 2.54
CA TRP A 35 7.19 -11.12 1.14
C TRP A 35 6.38 -9.83 0.94
N ALA A 36 5.28 -9.65 1.67
CA ALA A 36 4.34 -8.54 1.54
C ALA A 36 4.97 -7.22 2.01
N SER A 37 5.56 -6.48 1.05
CA SER A 37 6.25 -5.22 1.29
C SER A 37 5.49 -4.05 0.67
N PRO A 38 5.41 -2.88 1.33
CA PRO A 38 4.77 -1.69 0.77
C PRO A 38 5.41 -1.25 -0.55
N TYR A 39 6.72 -1.43 -0.72
CA TYR A 39 7.42 -1.11 -1.98
C TYR A 39 6.93 -1.98 -3.14
N LYS A 40 6.66 -3.27 -2.89
CA LYS A 40 6.15 -4.18 -3.91
C LYS A 40 4.70 -3.85 -4.27
N LEU A 41 3.88 -3.47 -3.29
CA LEU A 41 2.51 -3.03 -3.56
C LEU A 41 2.48 -1.73 -4.38
N CYS A 42 3.33 -0.75 -4.06
CA CYS A 42 3.49 0.46 -4.87
C CYS A 42 3.93 0.12 -6.30
N ALA A 43 4.93 -0.76 -6.47
CA ALA A 43 5.39 -1.21 -7.80
C ALA A 43 4.29 -1.95 -8.58
N PHE A 44 3.52 -2.81 -7.91
CA PHE A 44 2.39 -3.54 -8.51
C PHE A 44 1.32 -2.59 -9.08
N LEU A 45 1.08 -1.47 -8.40
CA LEU A 45 0.11 -0.46 -8.80
C LEU A 45 0.69 0.64 -9.70
N ASN A 46 1.97 0.57 -10.06
CA ASN A 46 2.70 1.63 -10.76
C ASN A 46 2.56 3.00 -10.07
N VAL A 47 2.59 3.01 -8.74
CA VAL A 47 2.55 4.20 -7.89
C VAL A 47 3.96 4.50 -7.39
N GLU A 48 4.36 5.77 -7.41
CA GLU A 48 5.65 6.19 -6.89
C GLU A 48 5.76 5.90 -5.38
N ALA A 49 6.87 5.28 -4.97
CA ALA A 49 7.15 4.92 -3.59
C ALA A 49 7.63 6.13 -2.76
N THR A 50 6.79 7.16 -2.66
CA THR A 50 6.97 8.29 -1.75
C THR A 50 6.81 7.85 -0.30
N PHE A 51 7.30 8.66 0.65
CA PHE A 51 7.14 8.37 2.09
C PHE A 51 5.67 8.16 2.46
N GLU A 52 4.77 9.02 1.97
CA GLU A 52 3.34 8.96 2.23
C GLU A 52 2.68 7.71 1.62
N ASN A 53 3.03 7.35 0.37
CA ASN A 53 2.50 6.14 -0.27
C ASN A 53 2.98 4.87 0.42
N ILE A 54 4.26 4.81 0.82
CA ILE A 54 4.82 3.67 1.56
C ILE A 54 4.11 3.49 2.89
N TRP A 55 3.88 4.59 3.63
CA TRP A 55 3.18 4.54 4.92
C TRP A 55 1.76 3.97 4.76
N ILE A 56 0.98 4.50 3.82
CA ILE A 56 -0.39 4.03 3.58
C ILE A 56 -0.39 2.59 3.07
N ALA A 57 0.51 2.24 2.14
CA ALA A 57 0.63 0.87 1.65
C ALA A 57 0.92 -0.13 2.77
N GLN A 58 1.76 0.24 3.75
CA GLN A 58 2.03 -0.58 4.92
C GLN A 58 0.76 -0.79 5.77
N GLU A 59 0.03 0.29 6.08
CA GLU A 59 -1.24 0.19 6.83
C GLU A 59 -2.24 -0.75 6.16
N GLU A 60 -2.40 -0.65 4.84
CA GLU A 60 -3.37 -1.48 4.11
C GLU A 60 -2.89 -2.95 3.98
N ILE A 61 -1.58 -3.20 3.86
CA ILE A 61 -1.00 -4.56 3.93
C ILE A 61 -1.24 -5.18 5.31
N ASP A 62 -0.97 -4.43 6.39
CA ASP A 62 -1.16 -4.93 7.76
C ASP A 62 -2.62 -5.24 8.04
N ASN A 63 -3.54 -4.37 7.59
CA ASN A 63 -4.98 -4.62 7.66
C ASN A 63 -5.40 -5.88 6.90
N ALA A 64 -4.84 -6.09 5.70
CA ALA A 64 -5.13 -7.27 4.89
C ALA A 64 -4.63 -8.56 5.56
N LEU A 65 -3.42 -8.54 6.13
CA LEU A 65 -2.83 -9.68 6.84
C LEU A 65 -3.52 -9.97 8.16
N TRP A 66 -4.03 -8.95 8.86
CA TRP A 66 -4.77 -9.13 10.11
C TRP A 66 -6.14 -9.75 9.91
N ASN A 67 -6.81 -9.42 8.79
CA ASN A 67 -8.13 -9.95 8.43
C ASN A 67 -8.06 -11.18 7.52
N ALA A 68 -6.88 -11.75 7.30
CA ALA A 68 -6.71 -12.99 6.55
C ALA A 68 -7.41 -14.17 7.27
N PRO A 69 -8.03 -15.10 6.52
CA PRO A 69 -8.76 -16.24 7.07
C PRO A 69 -7.86 -17.27 7.78
#